data_AF-A0A1C6U438-F1
#
_entry.id   AF-A0A1C6U438-F1
#
_cell.length_a   1.000
_cell.length_b   1.000
_cell.length_c   1.000
_cell.angle_alpha   90.00
_cell.angle_beta   90.00
_cell.angle_gamma   90.00
#
_symmetry.space_group_name_H-M   'P 1'
#
loop_
_entity.id
_entity.type
_entity.pdbx_description
1 polymer ?
#
loop_
_entity_poly.entity_id
_entity_poly.type
_entity_poly.pdbx_seq_one_letter_code
_entity_poly.pdbx_strand_id
1 'polypeptide(L)'
;MAGITDAVDALAAHLGLRVDWTRLHHHLNTAPVAALLSAASRAQSHGHTVDRHQRDINDLLDHPGDETANHEDTHLVAAALADLILTSHEQRQTAIDQAHDLVDALTDLGVLTPPT
;
A
#
# COMPACT_ATOMS: atom_id res chain seq x y z
N MET A 1 2.74 -12.53 7.52
CA MET A 1 1.74 -11.99 6.58
C MET A 1 0.85 -11.06 7.35
N ALA A 2 0.89 -9.76 7.05
CA ALA A 2 -0.09 -8.82 7.57
C ALA A 2 -1.42 -9.09 6.85
N GLY A 3 -2.50 -9.25 7.60
CA GLY A 3 -3.83 -9.55 7.06
C GLY A 3 -4.51 -8.31 6.48
N ILE A 4 -5.72 -8.50 5.93
CA ILE A 4 -6.58 -7.37 5.52
C ILE A 4 -6.90 -6.43 6.70
N THR A 5 -6.94 -6.95 7.93
CA THR A 5 -7.12 -6.11 9.13
C THR A 5 -5.98 -5.12 9.30
N ASP A 6 -4.74 -5.59 9.24
CA ASP A 6 -3.56 -4.74 9.37
C ASP A 6 -3.48 -3.71 8.23
N ALA A 7 -3.93 -4.08 7.03
CA ALA A 7 -3.98 -3.18 5.88
C ALA A 7 -4.95 -2.02 6.11
N VAL A 8 -6.14 -2.31 6.65
CA VAL A 8 -7.17 -1.30 6.92
C VAL A 8 -6.75 -0.42 8.10
N ASP A 9 -6.16 -1.00 9.15
CA ASP A 9 -5.61 -0.23 10.27
C ASP A 9 -4.47 0.69 9.82
N ALA A 10 -3.56 0.20 8.98
CA ALA A 10 -2.46 1.00 8.44
C ALA A 10 -2.96 2.14 7.52
N LEU A 11 -4.00 1.87 6.73
CA LEU A 11 -4.64 2.88 5.90
C LEU A 11 -5.36 3.93 6.75
N ALA A 12 -6.16 3.52 7.74
CA ALA A 12 -6.81 4.45 8.67
C ALA A 12 -5.80 5.31 9.42
N ALA A 13 -4.67 4.71 9.85
CA ALA A 13 -3.58 5.46 10.49
C ALA A 13 -2.94 6.50 9.56
N HIS A 14 -2.78 6.20 8.25
CA HIS A 14 -2.34 7.20 7.26
C HIS A 14 -3.31 8.38 7.15
N LEU A 15 -4.61 8.13 7.32
CA LEU A 15 -5.66 9.14 7.32
C LEU A 15 -5.78 9.87 8.68
N GLY A 16 -4.97 9.49 9.69
CA GLY A 16 -5.05 10.03 11.04
C GLY A 16 -6.32 9.59 11.79
N LEU A 17 -6.85 8.40 11.49
CA LEU A 17 -8.08 7.85 12.04
C LEU A 17 -7.86 6.44 12.64
N ARG A 18 -8.86 5.95 13.39
CA ARG A 18 -8.92 4.59 13.94
C ARG A 18 -10.14 3.87 13.39
N VAL A 19 -10.01 2.55 13.23
CA VAL A 19 -11.07 1.67 12.75
C VAL A 19 -11.88 1.14 13.93
N ASP A 20 -13.20 1.34 13.92
CA ASP A 20 -14.12 0.56 14.75
C ASP A 20 -14.47 -0.74 14.01
N TRP A 21 -13.76 -1.81 14.37
CA TRP A 21 -13.94 -3.13 13.79
C TRP A 21 -15.35 -3.69 13.99
N THR A 22 -16.05 -3.32 15.07
CA THR A 22 -17.42 -3.79 15.31
C THR A 22 -18.37 -3.15 14.30
N ARG A 23 -18.24 -1.83 14.09
CA ARG A 23 -19.02 -1.09 13.10
C ARG A 23 -18.69 -1.52 11.68
N LEU A 24 -17.42 -1.73 11.38
CA LEU A 24 -16.97 -2.22 10.07
C LEU A 24 -17.64 -3.56 9.73
N HIS A 25 -17.61 -4.54 10.65
CA HIS A 25 -18.27 -5.83 10.44
C HIS A 25 -19.78 -5.71 10.26
N HIS A 26 -20.43 -4.80 11.00
CA HIS A 26 -21.86 -4.55 10.85
C HIS A 26 -22.22 -3.97 9.46
N HIS A 27 -21.33 -3.16 8.89
CA HIS A 27 -21.52 -2.47 7.62
C HIS A 27 -20.74 -3.10 6.45
N LEU A 28 -20.29 -4.35 6.56
CA LEU A 28 -19.39 -5.00 5.60
C LEU A 28 -19.93 -5.04 4.15
N ASN A 29 -21.25 -5.06 3.99
CA ASN A 29 -21.92 -5.07 2.68
C ASN A 29 -22.25 -3.67 2.14
N THR A 30 -21.91 -2.61 2.86
CA THR A 30 -22.12 -1.23 2.38
C THR A 30 -21.03 -0.84 1.39
N ALA A 31 -21.40 -0.04 0.39
CA ALA A 31 -20.46 0.40 -0.65
C ALA A 31 -19.21 1.12 -0.08
N PRO A 32 -19.32 2.01 0.92
CA PRO A 32 -18.13 2.67 1.50
C PRO A 32 -17.17 1.68 2.17
N VAL A 33 -17.69 0.69 2.90
CA VAL A 33 -16.85 -0.31 3.58
C VAL A 33 -16.19 -1.26 2.58
N ALA A 34 -16.91 -1.71 1.55
CA ALA A 34 -16.33 -2.50 0.47
C ALA A 34 -15.22 -1.73 -0.27
N ALA A 35 -15.43 -0.43 -0.52
CA ALA A 35 -14.43 0.43 -1.13
C ALA A 35 -13.19 0.63 -0.23
N LEU A 36 -13.38 0.80 1.08
CA LEU A 36 -12.28 0.86 2.07
C LEU A 36 -11.43 -0.41 2.05
N LEU A 37 -12.07 -1.60 2.07
CA LEU A 37 -11.36 -2.87 2.02
C LEU A 37 -10.54 -3.03 0.73
N SER A 38 -11.13 -2.61 -0.40
CA SER A 38 -10.43 -2.60 -1.69
C SER A 38 -9.24 -1.65 -1.70
N ALA A 39 -9.42 -0.41 -1.20
CA ALA A 39 -8.35 0.58 -1.08
C ALA A 39 -7.21 0.08 -0.18
N ALA A 40 -7.54 -0.47 1.00
CA ALA A 40 -6.57 -1.05 1.91
C ALA A 40 -5.78 -2.20 1.28
N SER A 41 -6.48 -3.12 0.60
CA SER A 41 -5.83 -4.24 -0.09
C SER A 41 -4.87 -3.77 -1.20
N ARG A 42 -5.27 -2.76 -1.98
CA ARG A 42 -4.42 -2.19 -3.04
C ARG A 42 -3.21 -1.48 -2.46
N ALA A 43 -3.41 -0.60 -1.49
CA ALA A 43 -2.34 0.13 -0.84
C ALA A 43 -1.30 -0.82 -0.22
N GLN A 44 -1.75 -1.88 0.45
CA GLN A 44 -0.87 -2.90 1.02
C GLN A 44 -0.15 -3.71 -0.07
N SER A 45 -0.85 -4.15 -1.11
CA SER A 45 -0.24 -4.92 -2.21
C SER A 45 0.87 -4.12 -2.90
N HIS A 46 0.59 -2.86 -3.23
CA HIS A 46 1.58 -1.99 -3.87
C HIS A 46 2.73 -1.63 -2.92
N GLY A 47 2.46 -1.45 -1.62
CA GLY A 47 3.50 -1.31 -0.61
C GLY A 47 4.46 -2.50 -0.57
N HIS A 48 3.94 -3.74 -0.57
CA HIS A 48 4.79 -4.93 -0.62
C HIS A 48 5.60 -5.04 -1.92
N THR A 49 5.04 -4.64 -3.06
CA THR A 49 5.77 -4.60 -4.34
C THR A 49 6.94 -3.62 -4.28
N VAL A 50 6.71 -2.43 -3.72
CA VAL A 50 7.78 -1.44 -3.47
C VAL A 50 8.86 -2.05 -2.57
N ASP A 51 8.49 -2.58 -1.40
CA ASP A 51 9.45 -3.15 -0.43
C ASP A 51 10.24 -4.33 -1.00
N ARG A 52 9.62 -5.08 -1.92
CA ARG A 52 10.30 -6.17 -2.64
C ARG A 52 11.31 -5.61 -3.64
N HIS A 53 10.89 -4.75 -4.55
CA HIS A 53 11.77 -4.24 -5.58
C HIS A 53 12.89 -3.36 -5.02
N GLN A 54 12.64 -2.64 -3.92
CA GLN A 54 13.68 -1.91 -3.23
C GLN A 54 14.75 -2.84 -2.64
N ARG A 55 14.36 -4.01 -2.10
CA ARG A 55 15.32 -5.05 -1.70
C ARG A 55 16.06 -5.63 -2.90
N ASP A 56 15.36 -5.91 -3.99
CA ASP A 56 16.00 -6.39 -5.22
C ASP A 56 17.06 -5.40 -5.74
N ILE A 57 16.78 -4.09 -5.71
CA ILE A 57 17.76 -3.04 -6.07
C ILE A 57 18.93 -3.00 -5.08
N ASN A 58 18.67 -3.03 -3.77
CA ASN A 58 19.74 -3.03 -2.77
C ASN A 58 20.65 -4.25 -2.93
N ASP A 59 20.08 -5.43 -3.17
CA ASP A 59 20.83 -6.67 -3.38
C ASP A 59 21.73 -6.56 -4.63
N LEU A 60 21.23 -5.93 -5.71
CA LEU A 60 22.03 -5.63 -6.92
C LEU A 60 23.16 -4.63 -6.66
N LEU A 61 22.94 -3.64 -5.78
CA LEU A 61 23.95 -2.64 -5.42
C LEU A 61 25.01 -3.19 -4.47
N ASP A 62 24.64 -4.09 -3.56
CA ASP A 62 25.53 -4.69 -2.55
C ASP A 62 26.36 -5.84 -3.13
N HIS A 63 25.89 -6.49 -4.18
CA HIS A 63 26.58 -7.55 -4.90
C HIS A 63 26.72 -7.21 -6.39
N PRO A 64 27.44 -6.13 -6.76
CA PRO A 64 27.72 -5.84 -8.15
C PRO A 64 28.57 -7.01 -8.66
N GLY A 65 27.97 -7.88 -9.47
CA GLY A 65 28.53 -9.17 -9.82
C GLY A 65 30.01 -9.09 -10.18
N ASP A 66 30.78 -10.02 -9.64
CA ASP A 66 32.21 -10.22 -9.87
C ASP A 66 32.43 -10.72 -11.32
N GLU A 67 32.11 -9.88 -12.31
CA GLU A 67 32.42 -10.10 -13.73
C GLU A 67 32.17 -8.80 -14.53
N THR A 68 33.25 -8.23 -15.05
CA THR A 68 33.33 -7.03 -15.90
C THR A 68 32.53 -7.10 -17.22
N ALA A 69 31.68 -8.11 -17.42
CA ALA A 69 30.94 -8.34 -18.65
C ALA A 69 29.46 -7.90 -18.61
N ASN A 70 28.86 -7.62 -17.44
CA ASN A 70 27.39 -7.45 -17.35
C ASN A 70 26.87 -6.22 -16.60
N HIS A 71 27.69 -5.15 -16.53
CA HIS A 71 27.31 -3.91 -15.85
C HIS A 71 26.12 -3.20 -16.54
N GLU A 72 26.08 -3.23 -17.88
CA GLU A 72 24.99 -2.61 -18.66
C GLU A 72 23.63 -3.29 -18.39
N ASP A 73 23.59 -4.63 -18.38
CA ASP A 73 22.39 -5.41 -18.04
C ASP A 73 21.94 -5.14 -16.61
N THR A 74 22.89 -5.03 -15.66
CA THR A 74 22.59 -4.73 -14.25
C THR A 74 21.97 -3.34 -14.11
N HIS A 75 22.46 -2.34 -14.86
CA HIS A 75 21.88 -1.01 -14.89
C HIS A 75 20.47 -0.99 -15.52
N LEU A 76 20.24 -1.75 -16.60
CA LEU A 76 18.93 -1.87 -17.22
C LEU A 76 17.91 -2.51 -16.27
N VAL A 77 18.29 -3.56 -15.55
CA VAL A 77 17.43 -4.21 -14.55
C VAL A 77 17.14 -3.26 -13.39
N ALA A 78 18.15 -2.56 -12.86
CA ALA A 78 17.95 -1.59 -11.79
C ALA A 78 17.02 -0.44 -12.20
N ALA A 79 17.15 0.07 -13.44
CA ALA A 79 16.27 1.10 -13.99
C ALA A 79 14.82 0.60 -14.12
N ALA A 80 14.63 -0.61 -14.67
CA ALA A 80 13.30 -1.20 -14.77
C ALA A 80 12.64 -1.44 -13.40
N LEU A 81 13.42 -1.88 -12.40
CA LEU A 81 12.92 -2.02 -11.03
C LEU A 81 12.55 -0.66 -10.42
N ALA A 82 13.34 0.38 -10.66
CA ALA A 82 13.04 1.73 -10.19
C ALA A 82 11.72 2.28 -10.80
N ASP A 83 11.47 2.05 -12.09
CA ASP A 83 10.21 2.43 -12.75
C ASP A 83 9.01 1.67 -12.18
N LEU A 84 9.17 0.38 -11.89
CA LEU A 84 8.13 -0.44 -11.25
C LEU A 84 7.84 0.03 -9.81
N ILE A 85 8.87 0.45 -9.07
CA ILE A 85 8.72 1.07 -7.74
C ILE A 85 7.91 2.35 -7.85
N LEU A 86 8.26 3.24 -8.79
CA LEU A 86 7.55 4.50 -8.99
C LEU A 86 6.07 4.25 -9.34
N THR A 87 5.81 3.36 -10.30
CA THR A 87 4.45 2.98 -10.69
C THR A 87 3.67 2.41 -9.50
N SER A 88 4.30 1.55 -8.69
CA SER A 88 3.66 0.98 -7.50
C SER A 88 3.39 2.05 -6.43
N HIS A 89 4.27 3.03 -6.26
CA HIS A 89 4.04 4.16 -5.38
C HIS A 89 2.83 5.00 -5.82
N GLU A 90 2.71 5.31 -7.12
CA GLU A 90 1.56 6.05 -7.66
C GLU A 90 0.24 5.31 -7.45
N GLN A 91 0.24 3.99 -7.68
CA GLN A 91 -0.95 3.16 -7.44
C GLN A 91 -1.31 3.07 -5.95
N ARG A 92 -0.30 2.98 -5.07
CA ARG A 92 -0.52 3.07 -3.62
C ARG A 92 -1.12 4.41 -3.23
N GLN A 93 -0.59 5.52 -3.75
CA GLN A 93 -1.11 6.85 -3.44
C GLN A 93 -2.54 7.02 -3.93
N THR A 94 -2.84 6.57 -5.15
CA THR A 94 -4.21 6.57 -5.70
C THR A 94 -5.19 5.83 -4.79
N ALA A 95 -4.79 4.69 -4.21
CA ALA A 95 -5.61 3.95 -3.26
C ALA A 95 -5.82 4.71 -1.93
N ILE A 96 -4.81 5.44 -1.47
CA ILE A 96 -4.91 6.30 -0.27
C ILE A 96 -5.85 7.49 -0.55
N ASP A 97 -5.76 8.11 -1.72
CA ASP A 97 -6.62 9.23 -2.11
C ASP A 97 -8.09 8.78 -2.23
N GLN A 98 -8.34 7.60 -2.80
CA GLN A 98 -9.67 6.97 -2.79
C GLN A 98 -10.19 6.75 -1.36
N ALA A 99 -9.31 6.44 -0.41
CA ALA A 99 -9.70 6.28 0.98
C ALA A 99 -10.02 7.62 1.65
N HIS A 100 -9.30 8.69 1.32
CA HIS A 100 -9.62 10.05 1.76
C HIS A 100 -11.03 10.46 1.33
N ASP A 101 -11.42 10.19 0.08
CA ASP A 101 -12.75 10.52 -0.44
C ASP A 101 -13.89 9.77 0.28
N LEU A 102 -13.57 8.68 0.99
CA LEU A 102 -14.52 7.87 1.75
C LEU A 102 -14.63 8.26 3.23
N VAL A 103 -13.74 9.13 3.73
CA VAL A 103 -13.63 9.43 5.18
C VAL A 103 -14.95 9.89 5.77
N ASP A 104 -15.64 10.84 5.13
CA ASP A 104 -16.90 11.37 5.63
C ASP A 104 -17.97 10.27 5.73
N ALA A 105 -18.15 9.51 4.65
CA ALA A 105 -19.13 8.42 4.61
C ALA A 105 -18.83 7.31 5.63
N LEU A 106 -17.56 6.98 5.84
CA LEU A 106 -17.14 5.97 6.83
C LEU A 106 -17.26 6.49 8.26
N THR A 107 -17.07 7.79 8.48
CA THR A 107 -17.25 8.44 9.79
C THR A 107 -18.74 8.52 10.15
N ASP A 108 -19.61 8.83 9.18
CA ASP A 108 -21.07 8.81 9.35
C ASP A 108 -21.60 7.41 9.74
N LEU A 109 -20.97 6.36 9.22
CA LEU A 109 -21.25 4.98 9.61
C LEU A 109 -20.61 4.58 10.96
N GLY A 110 -19.78 5.44 11.54
CA GLY A 110 -19.00 5.17 12.74
C GLY A 110 -17.88 4.14 12.55
N VAL A 111 -17.52 3.84 11.30
CA VAL A 111 -16.45 2.88 10.95
C VAL A 111 -15.08 3.49 11.17
N LEU A 112 -14.91 4.76 10.79
CA LEU A 112 -13.69 5.53 11.08
C LEU A 112 -13.98 6.54 12.19
N THR A 113 -13.05 6.66 13.12
CA THR A 113 -13.17 7.54 14.28
C THR A 113 -11.87 8.29 14.55
N PRO A 114 -11.91 9.51 15.12
CA PRO A 114 -10.72 10.23 15.51
C PRO A 114 -9.87 9.44 16.53
N PRO A 115 -8.53 9.60 16.52
CA PRO A 115 -7.69 9.03 17.56
C PRO A 115 -7.99 9.71 18.89
N THR A 116 -8.43 8.92 19.85
CA THR A 116 -8.61 9.31 21.27
C THR A 116 -7.30 9.65 21.95
#